data_AF-A0A1H7S3Y9-F1
#
_entry.id   AF-A0A1H7S3Y9-F1
#
_cell.length_a   1.000
_cell.length_b   1.000
_cell.length_c   1.000
_cell.angle_alpha   90.00
_cell.angle_beta   90.00
_cell.angle_gamma   90.00
#
_symmetry.space_group_name_H-M   'P 1'
#
loop_
_entity.id
_entity.type
_entity.pdbx_description
1 polymer ?
#
loop_
_entity_poly.entity_id
_entity_poly.type
_entity_poly.pdbx_seq_one_letter_code
_entity_poly.pdbx_strand_id
1 'polypeptide(L)' 'MCNLYSQTKSQDAMRHVFDDMIEEDEAFEDATGNLPPMAGIYPDHAAPIIRRGEGDWQLTRARWGMPTWSAPTEVVHQLG' A
#
# COMPACT_ATOMS: atom_id res chain seq x y z
N MET A 1 -14.16 -15.44 -0.61
CA MET A 1 -12.71 -15.33 -0.34
C MET A 1 -12.17 -14.29 -1.31
N CYS A 2 -11.58 -13.19 -0.84
CA CYS A 2 -11.21 -12.03 -1.68
C CYS A 2 -9.69 -11.95 -1.88
N ASN A 3 -9.14 -12.88 -2.66
CA ASN A 3 -7.71 -12.99 -2.96
C ASN A 3 -7.37 -12.63 -4.43
N LEU A 4 -8.30 -11.96 -5.13
CA LEU A 4 -8.10 -11.41 -6.46
C LEU A 4 -8.92 -10.13 -6.58
N TYR A 5 -8.28 -9.06 -7.04
CA TYR A 5 -8.98 -7.83 -7.42
C TYR A 5 -8.31 -7.18 -8.64
N SER A 6 -8.99 -6.17 -9.19
CA SER A 6 -8.49 -5.39 -10.31
C SER A 6 -8.40 -3.92 -9.92
N GLN A 7 -7.35 -3.24 -10.36
CA GLN A 7 -7.24 -1.78 -10.32
C GLN A 7 -6.96 -1.25 -11.71
N THR A 8 -8.02 -0.89 -12.42
CA THR A 8 -7.99 -0.43 -13.81
C THR A 8 -8.26 1.07 -13.96
N LYS A 9 -8.49 1.78 -12.84
CA LYS A 9 -8.61 3.23 -12.84
C LYS A 9 -7.27 3.87 -13.20
N SER A 10 -7.34 5.05 -13.81
CA SER A 10 -6.13 5.79 -14.15
C SER A 10 -5.43 6.27 -12.88
N GLN A 11 -4.12 6.43 -12.98
CA GLN A 11 -3.29 7.07 -11.96
C GLN A 11 -3.76 8.48 -11.61
N ASP A 12 -4.28 9.20 -12.60
CA ASP A 12 -4.95 10.48 -12.39
C ASP A 12 -6.21 10.36 -11.53
N ALA A 13 -7.09 9.40 -11.83
CA ALA A 13 -8.28 9.18 -11.02
C ALA A 13 -7.93 8.76 -9.59
N MET A 14 -6.86 7.97 -9.39
CA MET A 14 -6.40 7.59 -8.04
C MET A 14 -5.94 8.79 -7.21
N ARG A 15 -5.24 9.76 -7.82
CA ARG A 15 -4.81 11.00 -7.15
C ARG A 15 -6.01 11.79 -6.62
N HIS A 16 -7.05 11.92 -7.43
CA HIS A 16 -8.23 12.73 -7.10
C HIS A 16 -9.17 12.09 -6.05
N VAL A 17 -8.97 10.83 -5.66
CA VAL A 17 -9.82 10.18 -4.62
C VAL A 17 -9.62 10.83 -3.24
N PHE A 18 -8.45 11.45 -3.00
CA PHE A 18 -8.07 12.01 -1.71
C PHE A 18 -7.96 13.53 -1.68
N ASP A 19 -8.34 14.23 -2.76
CA ASP A 19 -8.24 15.70 -2.84
C ASP A 19 -8.92 16.40 -1.65
N ASP A 20 -10.09 15.93 -1.22
CA ASP A 20 -10.84 16.50 -0.08
C ASP A 20 -10.19 16.22 1.29
N MET A 21 -9.24 15.30 1.38
CA MET A 21 -8.58 14.88 2.63
C MET A 21 -7.22 15.54 2.86
N ILE A 22 -6.62 16.13 1.82
CA ILE A 22 -5.29 16.73 1.87
C ILE A 22 -5.44 18.17 2.36
N GLU A 23 -4.76 18.52 3.46
CA GLU A 23 -4.75 19.88 4.00
C GLU A 23 -3.92 20.82 3.10
N GLU A 24 -4.14 22.14 3.18
CA GLU A 24 -3.48 23.12 2.28
C GLU A 24 -1.94 23.09 2.39
N ASP A 25 -1.41 22.69 3.53
CA ASP A 25 0.01 22.57 3.86
C ASP A 25 0.59 21.16 3.67
N GLU A 26 -0.22 20.16 3.32
CA GLU A 26 0.23 18.79 3.01
C GLU A 26 0.46 18.60 1.50
N ALA A 27 1.54 17.91 1.12
CA ALA A 27 1.78 17.55 -0.27
C ALA A 27 1.24 16.15 -0.61
N PHE A 28 1.03 15.91 -1.91
CA PHE A 28 0.76 14.59 -2.46
C PHE A 28 1.84 14.19 -3.47
N GLU A 29 2.66 13.22 -3.10
CA GLU A 29 3.70 12.68 -3.96
C GLU A 29 3.21 11.43 -4.71
N ASP A 30 3.36 11.41 -6.03
CA ASP A 30 3.14 10.21 -6.84
C ASP A 30 4.48 9.54 -7.20
N ALA A 31 4.79 8.46 -6.48
CA ALA A 31 6.00 7.65 -6.65
C ALA A 31 5.76 6.40 -7.51
N THR A 32 4.63 6.29 -8.22
CA THR A 32 4.30 5.08 -9.00
C THR A 32 4.89 5.06 -10.42
N GLY A 33 5.31 6.22 -10.95
CA GLY A 33 5.84 6.33 -12.31
C GLY A 33 4.74 6.21 -13.36
N ASN A 34 4.92 5.38 -14.39
CA ASN A 34 3.87 5.06 -15.36
C ASN A 34 3.12 3.80 -14.91
N LEU A 35 2.02 3.97 -14.16
CA LEU A 35 1.26 2.86 -13.60
C LEU A 35 0.26 2.28 -14.64
N PRO A 36 0.48 1.05 -15.15
CA PRO A 36 -0.45 0.44 -16.08
C PRO A 36 -1.73 -0.02 -15.37
N PRO A 37 -2.86 -0.14 -16.08
CA PRO A 37 -4.06 -0.81 -15.57
C PRO A 37 -3.73 -2.25 -15.12
N MET A 38 -4.14 -2.60 -13.90
CA MET A 38 -3.86 -3.90 -13.29
C MET A 38 -5.14 -4.73 -13.23
N ALA A 39 -5.39 -5.57 -14.23
CA ALA A 39 -6.60 -6.39 -14.30
C ALA A 39 -6.62 -7.57 -13.30
N GLY A 40 -5.46 -7.97 -12.76
CA GLY A 40 -5.37 -9.05 -11.79
C GLY A 40 -4.23 -8.81 -10.79
N ILE A 41 -4.61 -8.55 -9.54
CA ILE A 41 -3.71 -8.40 -8.40
C ILE A 41 -3.99 -9.57 -7.45
N TYR A 42 -2.97 -10.38 -7.20
CA TYR A 42 -2.98 -11.55 -6.31
C TYR A 42 -2.12 -11.29 -5.07
N PRO A 43 -2.26 -12.09 -3.98
CA PRO A 43 -1.38 -12.00 -2.83
C PRO A 43 0.09 -11.97 -3.23
N ASP A 44 0.89 -11.20 -2.49
CA ASP A 44 2.31 -10.96 -2.73
C ASP A 44 2.68 -10.13 -3.97
N HIS A 45 1.72 -9.73 -4.80
CA HIS A 45 1.98 -8.75 -5.87
C HIS A 45 2.21 -7.35 -5.31
N ALA A 46 3.04 -6.55 -6.00
CA ALA A 46 3.11 -5.12 -5.75
C ALA A 46 1.88 -4.44 -6.35
N ALA A 47 1.17 -3.64 -5.55
CA ALA A 47 -0.05 -2.95 -5.94
C ALA A 47 -0.01 -1.48 -5.50
N PRO A 48 -0.71 -0.57 -6.21
CA PRO A 48 -0.78 0.83 -5.82
C PRO A 48 -1.53 0.97 -4.49
N ILE A 49 -0.97 1.79 -3.60
CA ILE A 49 -1.56 2.21 -2.34
C ILE A 49 -1.39 3.72 -2.17
N ILE A 50 -2.30 4.35 -1.45
CA ILE A 50 -2.12 5.71 -0.92
C ILE A 50 -1.86 5.56 0.57
N ARG A 51 -0.75 6.13 1.04
CA ARG A 51 -0.32 6.05 2.45
C ARG A 51 0.12 7.42 2.96
N ARG A 52 0.12 7.57 4.29
CA ARG A 52 0.88 8.63 4.97
C ARG A 52 2.37 8.26 4.97
N GLY A 53 3.21 9.16 4.47
CA GLY A 53 4.66 9.13 4.57
C GLY A 53 5.15 9.77 5.87
N GLU A 54 6.39 10.25 5.88
CA GLU A 54 7.01 10.93 7.03
C GLU A 54 6.49 12.36 7.28
N GLY A 55 5.59 12.85 6.41
CA GLY A 55 4.97 14.17 6.52
C GLY A 55 3.85 14.37 5.51
N ASP A 56 3.93 13.72 4.35
CA ASP A 56 3.02 13.94 3.21
C ASP A 56 2.24 12.68 2.81
N TRP A 57 1.25 12.85 1.93
CA TRP A 57 0.56 11.75 1.28
C TRP A 57 1.39 11.21 0.11
N GLN A 58 1.40 9.88 -0.05
CA GLN A 58 2.15 9.24 -1.11
C GLN A 58 1.34 8.16 -1.80
N LEU A 59 1.20 8.26 -3.13
CA LEU A 59 0.81 7.17 -4.01
C LEU A 59 2.07 6.37 -4.37
N THR A 60 2.13 5.12 -3.92
CA THR A 60 3.30 4.25 -4.14
C THR A 60 2.86 2.80 -4.38
N ARG A 61 3.81 1.90 -4.66
CA ARG A 61 3.54 0.46 -4.76
C ARG A 61 4.03 -0.26 -3.51
N ALA A 62 3.18 -1.13 -2.96
CA ALA A 62 3.53 -2.00 -1.83
C ALA A 62 3.11 -3.45 -2.10
N ARG A 63 3.78 -4.40 -1.46
CA ARG A 63 3.41 -5.82 -1.52
C ARG A 63 2.04 -6.02 -0.86
N TRP A 64 1.11 -6.68 -1.54
CA TRP A 64 -0.16 -7.11 -0.94
C TRP A 64 0.05 -8.35 -0.07
N GLY A 65 0.58 -8.13 1.12
CA GLY A 65 0.82 -9.16 2.12
C GLY A 65 1.40 -8.54 3.38
N MET A 66 0.68 -8.63 4.48
CA MET A 66 1.20 -8.22 5.79
C MET A 66 2.30 -9.18 6.24
N PRO A 67 3.27 -8.72 7.06
CA PRO A 67 4.17 -9.62 7.76
C PRO A 67 3.38 -10.67 8.55
N THR A 68 3.87 -11.90 8.58
CA THR A 68 3.35 -12.88 9.54
C THR A 68 3.81 -12.50 10.94
N TRP A 69 2.98 -12.76 11.94
CA TRP A 69 3.38 -12.60 13.33
C TRP A 69 4.64 -13.44 13.61
N SER A 70 5.74 -12.78 13.99
CA SER A 70 6.89 -13.46 14.58
C SER A 70 6.61 -13.62 16.08
N ALA A 71 6.47 -14.86 16.56
CA ALA A 71 6.46 -15.10 18.00
C ALA A 71 7.77 -14.56 18.62
N PRO A 72 7.72 -13.92 19.80
CA PRO A 72 8.94 -13.48 20.47
C PRO A 72 9.83 -14.70 20.74
N THR A 73 11.11 -14.59 20.38
CA THR A 73 12.12 -15.67 20.43
C THR A 73 12.47 -16.11 21.87
N GLU A 74 11.82 -15.59 22.90
CA GLU A 74 12.18 -15.73 24.31
C GLU A 74 11.23 -16.64 25.11
N VAL A 75 11.06 -17.91 24.70
CA VAL A 75 10.46 -18.93 25.60
C VAL A 75 11.03 -20.34 25.42
N VAL A 76 12.16 -20.52 24.74
CA VAL A 76 12.75 -21.87 24.54
C VAL A 76 13.85 -22.19 25.57
N HIS A 77 14.26 -21.24 26.43
CA HIS A 77 15.35 -21.44 27.38
C HIS A 77 14.97 -21.60 28.86
N GLN A 78 13.68 -21.57 29.22
CA GLN A 78 13.25 -21.68 30.63
C GLN A 78 12.57 -23.01 30.99
N LEU A 79 12.76 -24.05 30.17
CA LEU A 79 12.38 -25.43 30.50
C LEU A 79 13.59 -26.34 30.25
N GLY A 80 14.55 -26.26 31.17
CA GLY A 80 15.75 -27.08 31.24
C GLY A 80 16.46 -26.85 32.57
#